data_AF-A0A5K0W509-F1
#
_entry.id   AF-A0A5K0W509-F1
#
_cell.length_a   1.000
_cell.length_b   1.000
_cell.length_c   1.000
_cell.angle_alpha   90.00
_cell.angle_beta   90.00
_cell.angle_gamma   90.00
#
_symmetry.space_group_name_H-M   'P 1'
#
loop_
_entity.id
_entity.type
_entity.pdbx_description
1 polymer ?
#
loop_
_entity_poly.entity_id
_entity_poly.type
_entity_poly.pdbx_seq_one_letter_code
_entity_poly.pdbx_strand_id
1 'polypeptide(L)'
;KKKKLSISNPSSPTLSLPFFPSLRSVSLGMADMAGHSHSLILILLFPLFLVTIKGQSPYYSCPESALTYKTNSKFERHLNQLLASLTANVAPTGFYNDTVGNGRNQVHGLVQCHPDVSADDCKTCATSAASQIIQVCPSKKMAVIWFDNCLLRYNSFNFFGIVDQSKLALVNVEDIYQPTKFKPLMLSVFRNLAASATTNSSSLRYATATVAYTKNITLYSLMECTRDLSSSSCSYCLRTSLTSIYQCCSDKQGARVLSGSCVIRYEIYPFFGNVLPPSA
;
A
#
# COMPACT_ATOMS: atom_id res chain seq x y z
N LYS A 1 13.16 -12.75 5.15
CA LYS A 1 12.13 -13.67 5.74
C LYS A 1 10.76 -13.04 5.49
N LYS A 2 9.87 -13.64 4.70
CA LYS A 2 8.46 -13.18 4.61
C LYS A 2 7.81 -13.46 5.97
N LYS A 3 7.51 -12.44 6.78
CA LYS A 3 6.79 -12.61 8.04
C LYS A 3 5.29 -12.73 7.75
N LYS A 4 4.64 -13.66 8.44
CA LYS A 4 3.20 -13.95 8.33
C LYS A 4 2.46 -12.77 8.97
N LEU A 5 1.78 -11.95 8.16
CA LEU A 5 0.87 -10.91 8.63
C LEU A 5 -0.53 -11.52 8.71
N SER A 6 -1.29 -11.25 9.77
CA SER A 6 -2.71 -11.60 9.88
C SER A 6 -3.57 -10.34 9.90
N ILE A 7 -4.81 -10.46 9.43
CA ILE A 7 -5.82 -9.39 9.52
C ILE A 7 -6.50 -9.50 10.89
N SER A 8 -6.50 -8.41 11.65
CA SER A 8 -7.26 -8.30 12.91
C SER A 8 -8.40 -7.31 12.70
N ASN A 9 -9.66 -7.73 12.78
CA ASN A 9 -10.80 -6.84 12.56
C ASN A 9 -11.70 -6.77 13.81
N PRO A 10 -11.87 -5.60 14.46
CA PRO A 10 -12.81 -5.45 15.59
C PRO A 10 -14.30 -5.34 15.19
N SER A 11 -14.65 -5.21 13.90
CA SER A 11 -16.06 -5.10 13.48
C SER A 11 -16.30 -5.36 11.98
N SER A 12 -16.58 -6.63 11.65
CA SER A 12 -17.31 -7.17 10.46
C SER A 12 -16.76 -6.95 9.02
N PRO A 13 -17.27 -7.71 8.02
CA PRO A 13 -17.28 -9.16 7.85
C PRO A 13 -16.12 -9.65 6.95
N THR A 14 -16.00 -10.97 6.87
CA THR A 14 -15.02 -11.80 6.15
C THR A 14 -14.34 -11.19 4.91
N LEU A 15 -13.02 -10.99 5.00
CA LEU A 15 -12.16 -10.81 3.83
C LEU A 15 -11.93 -12.19 3.18
N SER A 16 -12.58 -12.45 2.04
CA SER A 16 -12.27 -13.57 1.17
C SER A 16 -10.97 -13.28 0.42
N LEU A 17 -9.92 -14.04 0.72
CA LEU A 17 -8.72 -14.11 -0.14
C LEU A 17 -9.07 -14.97 -1.36
N PRO A 18 -8.91 -14.48 -2.60
CA PRO A 18 -8.89 -15.38 -3.75
C PRO A 18 -7.57 -16.16 -3.70
N PHE A 19 -7.69 -17.49 -3.61
CA PHE A 19 -6.63 -18.42 -4.01
C PHE A 19 -6.39 -18.21 -5.51
N PHE A 20 -5.23 -17.65 -5.88
CA PHE A 20 -4.78 -17.77 -7.26
C PHE A 20 -4.37 -19.22 -7.52
N PRO A 21 -4.93 -19.90 -8.52
CA PRO A 21 -4.47 -21.23 -8.88
C PRO A 21 -3.03 -21.14 -9.38
N SER A 22 -2.17 -22.00 -8.82
CA SER A 22 -0.86 -22.32 -9.35
C SER A 22 -1.00 -22.64 -10.85
N LEU A 23 -0.28 -21.90 -11.70
CA LEU A 23 -0.11 -22.25 -13.11
C LEU A 23 0.49 -23.65 -13.17
N ARG A 24 -0.33 -24.63 -13.59
CA ARG A 24 0.15 -25.98 -13.92
C ARG A 24 1.18 -25.85 -15.05
N SER A 25 2.36 -26.40 -14.82
CA SER A 25 3.35 -26.67 -15.84
C SER A 25 2.73 -27.57 -16.91
N VAL A 26 2.61 -27.06 -18.13
CA VAL A 26 2.38 -27.90 -19.30
C VAL A 26 3.71 -28.57 -19.61
N SER A 27 3.82 -29.87 -19.32
CA SER A 27 4.97 -30.68 -19.74
C SER A 27 4.79 -31.00 -21.23
N LEU A 28 5.56 -30.36 -22.11
CA LEU A 28 5.73 -30.87 -23.47
C LEU A 28 6.68 -32.08 -23.39
N GLY A 29 6.15 -33.27 -23.67
CA GLY A 29 6.97 -34.47 -23.86
C GLY A 29 7.85 -34.29 -25.10
N MET A 30 9.16 -34.41 -24.92
CA MET A 30 10.10 -34.55 -26.04
C MET A 30 10.08 -36.01 -26.48
N ALA A 31 9.70 -36.26 -27.73
CA ALA A 31 9.87 -37.56 -28.36
C ALA A 31 11.32 -37.69 -28.84
N ASP A 32 12.00 -38.75 -28.39
CA ASP A 32 13.31 -39.15 -28.90
C ASP A 32 13.19 -39.66 -30.34
N MET A 33 13.97 -39.08 -31.26
CA MET A 33 14.40 -39.79 -32.47
C MET A 33 15.89 -39.51 -32.73
N ALA A 34 16.64 -40.60 -32.82
CA ALA A 34 18.06 -40.66 -33.10
C ALA A 34 18.36 -40.39 -34.59
N GLY A 35 19.53 -39.80 -34.89
CA GLY A 35 20.14 -39.92 -36.22
C GLY A 35 21.00 -38.75 -36.73
N HIS A 36 22.31 -38.81 -36.44
CA HIS A 36 23.48 -38.45 -37.27
C HIS A 36 23.64 -37.08 -38.01
N SER A 37 24.80 -36.47 -37.72
CA SER A 37 25.76 -35.78 -38.61
C SER A 37 25.77 -34.24 -38.70
N HIS A 38 26.84 -33.68 -38.09
CA HIS A 38 27.55 -32.41 -38.28
C HIS A 38 26.88 -31.21 -38.98
N SER A 39 26.47 -30.21 -38.20
CA SER A 39 26.64 -28.79 -38.55
C SER A 39 26.63 -27.92 -37.28
N LEU A 40 27.67 -27.08 -37.11
CA LEU A 40 27.90 -26.21 -35.95
C LEU A 40 26.87 -25.07 -35.90
N ILE A 41 25.81 -25.22 -35.09
CA ILE A 41 24.94 -24.10 -34.70
C ILE A 41 25.32 -23.69 -33.28
N LEU A 42 26.04 -22.57 -33.15
CA LEU A 42 26.29 -21.90 -31.87
C LEU A 42 24.97 -21.26 -31.40
N ILE A 43 24.11 -22.04 -30.73
CA ILE A 43 22.94 -21.49 -30.04
C ILE A 43 23.47 -20.79 -28.79
N LEU A 44 23.55 -19.45 -28.86
CA LEU A 44 23.74 -18.59 -27.69
C LEU A 44 22.63 -18.91 -26.68
N LEU A 45 22.96 -19.75 -25.69
CA LEU A 45 22.18 -19.95 -24.48
C LEU A 45 22.24 -18.65 -23.67
N PHE A 46 21.51 -17.63 -24.11
CA PHE A 46 21.16 -16.52 -23.25
C PHE A 46 20.29 -17.12 -22.16
N PRO A 47 20.71 -17.16 -20.88
CA PRO A 47 19.77 -17.51 -19.84
C PRO A 47 18.72 -16.42 -19.89
N LEU A 48 17.49 -16.75 -20.29
CA LEU A 48 16.33 -15.96 -19.91
C LEU A 48 16.31 -16.02 -18.38
N PHE A 49 17.02 -15.09 -17.75
CA PHE A 49 16.74 -14.69 -16.39
C PHE A 49 15.31 -14.15 -16.45
N LEU A 50 14.35 -15.04 -16.21
CA LEU A 50 13.06 -14.64 -15.69
C LEU A 50 13.37 -13.99 -14.36
N VAL A 51 13.62 -12.67 -14.40
CA VAL A 51 13.56 -11.83 -13.23
C VAL A 51 12.12 -11.97 -12.76
N THR A 52 11.90 -12.90 -11.84
CA THR A 52 10.68 -12.94 -11.07
C THR A 52 10.72 -11.67 -10.23
N ILE A 53 10.18 -10.59 -10.78
CA ILE A 53 9.85 -9.40 -10.01
C ILE A 53 8.86 -9.93 -8.97
N LYS A 54 9.33 -10.14 -7.74
CA LYS A 54 8.48 -10.47 -6.61
C LYS A 54 7.64 -9.24 -6.34
N GLY A 55 6.59 -9.06 -7.13
CA GLY A 55 5.56 -8.07 -6.86
C GLY A 55 5.00 -8.36 -5.49
N GLN A 56 5.17 -7.41 -4.57
CA GLN A 56 4.47 -7.49 -3.30
C GLN A 56 2.97 -7.40 -3.59
N SER A 57 2.22 -8.37 -3.06
CA SER A 57 0.76 -8.35 -3.21
C SER A 57 0.23 -7.07 -2.54
N PRO A 58 -0.58 -6.26 -3.24
CA PRO A 58 -1.17 -5.09 -2.62
C PRO A 58 -2.20 -5.49 -1.57
N TYR A 59 -2.50 -4.55 -0.68
CA TYR A 59 -3.74 -4.56 0.09
C TYR A 59 -4.76 -3.72 -0.65
N TYR A 60 -6.04 -4.06 -0.55
CA TYR A 60 -7.10 -3.30 -1.19
C TYR A 60 -8.38 -3.35 -0.37
N SER A 61 -9.25 -2.37 -0.61
CA SER A 61 -10.60 -2.33 -0.06
C SER A 61 -11.56 -1.75 -1.07
N CYS A 62 -12.63 -2.50 -1.32
CA CYS A 62 -13.81 -2.08 -2.05
C CYS A 62 -15.00 -2.74 -1.37
N PRO A 63 -15.71 -2.02 -0.48
CA PRO A 63 -16.80 -2.60 0.29
C PRO A 63 -17.84 -3.33 -0.58
N GLU A 64 -18.42 -4.40 -0.06
CA GLU A 64 -19.51 -5.10 -0.77
C GLU A 64 -20.68 -4.14 -1.06
N SER A 65 -20.97 -3.25 -0.10
CA SER A 65 -21.98 -2.19 -0.19
C SER A 65 -21.65 -1.06 -1.17
N ALA A 66 -20.44 -1.01 -1.72
CA ALA A 66 -20.07 0.02 -2.69
C ALA A 66 -20.90 -0.11 -3.97
N LEU A 67 -21.39 1.04 -4.46
CA LEU A 67 -22.10 1.16 -5.73
C LEU A 67 -21.29 0.54 -6.87
N THR A 68 -21.99 -0.03 -7.85
CA THR A 68 -21.38 -0.63 -9.03
C THR A 68 -21.64 0.20 -10.28
N TYR A 69 -20.76 0.07 -11.27
CA TYR A 69 -20.97 0.58 -12.62
C TYR A 69 -21.10 -0.58 -13.62
N LYS A 70 -21.70 -0.31 -14.78
CA LYS A 70 -21.83 -1.28 -15.86
C LYS A 70 -20.60 -1.24 -16.77
N THR A 71 -20.20 -2.38 -17.31
CA THR A 71 -19.19 -2.44 -18.37
C THR A 71 -19.59 -1.57 -19.57
N ASN A 72 -18.61 -0.93 -20.19
CA ASN A 72 -18.72 0.07 -21.25
C ASN A 72 -19.51 1.34 -20.88
N SER A 73 -19.74 1.60 -19.59
CA SER A 73 -20.43 2.81 -19.13
C SER A 73 -19.58 4.07 -19.27
N LYS A 74 -20.24 5.24 -19.22
CA LYS A 74 -19.54 6.55 -19.13
C LYS A 74 -18.63 6.61 -17.89
N PHE A 75 -19.10 6.09 -16.75
CA PHE A 75 -18.32 6.04 -15.52
C PHE A 75 -17.02 5.23 -15.70
N GLU A 76 -17.07 4.06 -16.33
CA GLU A 76 -15.86 3.25 -16.56
C GLU A 76 -14.83 3.99 -17.44
N ARG A 77 -15.29 4.66 -18.51
CA ARG A 77 -14.40 5.47 -19.35
C ARG A 77 -13.76 6.62 -18.57
N HIS A 78 -14.55 7.33 -17.75
CA HIS A 78 -14.02 8.40 -16.91
C HIS A 78 -13.08 7.87 -15.82
N LEU A 79 -13.33 6.69 -15.26
CA LEU A 79 -12.42 6.02 -14.33
C LEU A 79 -11.09 5.70 -15.02
N ASN A 80 -11.11 5.12 -16.23
CA ASN A 80 -9.88 4.84 -16.98
C ASN A 80 -9.10 6.11 -17.32
N GLN A 81 -9.80 7.19 -17.70
CA GLN A 81 -9.19 8.50 -17.93
C GLN A 81 -8.59 9.10 -16.65
N LEU A 82 -9.29 8.99 -15.51
CA LEU A 82 -8.79 9.41 -14.21
C LEU A 82 -7.52 8.65 -13.84
N LEU A 83 -7.52 7.32 -13.95
CA LEU A 83 -6.35 6.49 -13.64
C LEU A 83 -5.14 6.84 -14.53
N ALA A 84 -5.37 7.11 -15.82
CA ALA A 84 -4.32 7.60 -16.71
C ALA A 84 -3.80 8.99 -16.29
N SER A 85 -4.69 9.92 -15.91
CA SER A 85 -4.32 11.25 -15.42
C SER A 85 -3.48 11.17 -14.13
N LEU A 86 -3.89 10.34 -13.18
CA LEU A 86 -3.16 10.14 -11.92
C LEU A 86 -1.73 9.63 -12.16
N THR A 87 -1.56 8.62 -13.02
CA THR A 87 -0.25 8.03 -13.30
C THR A 87 0.67 8.95 -14.11
N ALA A 88 0.11 9.80 -14.98
CA ALA A 88 0.87 10.76 -15.76
C ALA A 88 1.44 11.91 -14.91
N ASN A 89 0.73 12.31 -13.84
CA ASN A 89 1.01 13.55 -13.12
C ASN A 89 1.52 13.37 -11.68
N VAL A 90 1.66 12.13 -11.17
CA VAL A 90 2.13 11.88 -9.79
C VAL A 90 3.59 12.30 -9.55
N ALA A 91 4.43 12.21 -10.58
CA ALA A 91 5.83 12.61 -10.51
C ALA A 91 6.01 14.06 -10.99
N PRO A 92 6.94 14.85 -10.42
CA PRO A 92 7.94 14.46 -9.42
C PRO A 92 7.49 14.66 -7.96
N THR A 93 6.28 15.16 -7.71
CA THR A 93 5.85 15.61 -6.38
C THR A 93 5.44 14.48 -5.43
N GLY A 94 5.19 13.28 -5.96
CA GLY A 94 4.71 12.12 -5.23
C GLY A 94 3.23 12.20 -4.83
N PHE A 95 2.48 13.18 -5.31
CA PHE A 95 1.05 13.32 -5.03
C PHE A 95 0.33 14.04 -6.16
N TYR A 96 -0.81 13.47 -6.57
CA TYR A 96 -1.71 14.10 -7.52
C TYR A 96 -3.15 13.69 -7.23
N ASN A 97 -4.08 14.61 -7.40
CA ASN A 97 -5.50 14.36 -7.36
C ASN A 97 -6.18 14.94 -8.58
N ASP A 98 -7.27 14.31 -9.01
CA ASP A 98 -7.99 14.75 -10.20
C ASP A 98 -9.47 14.35 -10.13
N THR A 99 -10.28 15.02 -10.94
CA THR A 99 -11.70 14.75 -11.12
C THR A 99 -12.02 14.69 -12.60
N VAL A 100 -12.56 13.55 -13.05
CA VAL A 100 -12.91 13.34 -14.45
C VAL A 100 -14.40 13.11 -14.61
N GLY A 101 -14.98 13.73 -15.65
CA GLY A 101 -16.39 13.57 -16.00
C GLY A 101 -17.32 14.52 -15.28
N ASN A 102 -18.63 14.24 -15.39
CA ASN A 102 -19.68 15.12 -14.89
C ASN A 102 -20.91 14.33 -14.38
N GLY A 103 -21.70 15.00 -13.53
CA GLY A 103 -22.94 14.47 -12.97
C GLY A 103 -22.74 13.09 -12.32
N ARG A 104 -23.64 12.14 -12.61
CA ARG A 104 -23.62 10.77 -12.04
C ARG A 104 -22.46 9.89 -12.53
N ASN A 105 -21.67 10.37 -13.49
CA ASN A 105 -20.51 9.67 -14.04
C ASN A 105 -19.19 10.34 -13.66
N GLN A 106 -19.21 11.34 -12.78
CA GLN A 106 -18.00 11.96 -12.28
C GLN A 106 -17.24 10.99 -11.36
N VAL A 107 -15.92 11.02 -11.44
CA VAL A 107 -15.01 10.19 -10.64
C VAL A 107 -13.94 11.09 -10.06
N HIS A 108 -13.71 10.97 -8.76
CA HIS A 108 -12.65 11.66 -8.03
C HIS A 108 -11.58 10.65 -7.65
N GLY A 109 -10.31 11.02 -7.71
CA GLY A 109 -9.25 10.14 -7.25
C GLY A 109 -8.00 10.88 -6.87
N LEU A 110 -7.16 10.19 -6.10
CA LEU A 110 -5.82 10.61 -5.77
C LEU A 110 -4.86 9.44 -5.80
N VAL A 111 -3.59 9.78 -6.00
CA VAL A 111 -2.46 8.88 -5.83
C VAL A 111 -1.41 9.58 -4.97
N GLN A 112 -0.80 8.84 -4.05
CA GLN A 112 0.25 9.34 -3.17
C GLN A 112 1.35 8.29 -3.04
N CYS A 113 2.58 8.69 -3.28
CA CYS A 113 3.77 7.89 -3.03
C CYS A 113 4.35 8.20 -1.65
N HIS A 114 5.04 7.22 -1.09
CA HIS A 114 5.79 7.42 0.15
C HIS A 114 6.87 8.52 -0.08
N PRO A 115 7.12 9.42 0.87
CA PRO A 115 8.06 10.54 0.66
C PRO A 115 9.52 10.15 0.39
N ASP A 116 9.93 8.93 0.74
CA ASP A 116 11.28 8.40 0.55
C ASP A 116 11.44 7.58 -0.75
N VAL A 117 10.41 7.56 -1.60
CA VAL A 117 10.39 6.83 -2.88
C VAL A 117 10.88 7.75 -4.01
N SER A 118 11.72 7.22 -4.91
CA SER A 118 12.19 7.96 -6.10
C SER A 118 11.02 8.31 -7.05
N ALA A 119 11.18 9.33 -7.90
CA ALA A 119 10.14 9.70 -8.87
C ALA A 119 9.77 8.54 -9.81
N ASP A 120 10.76 7.74 -10.21
CA ASP A 120 10.57 6.59 -11.11
C ASP A 120 9.87 5.42 -10.41
N ASP A 121 10.28 5.10 -9.17
CA ASP A 121 9.61 4.09 -8.36
C ASP A 121 8.18 4.50 -8.01
N CYS A 122 7.97 5.79 -7.77
CA CYS A 122 6.65 6.37 -7.54
C CYS A 122 5.75 6.19 -8.76
N LYS A 123 6.23 6.54 -9.96
CA LYS A 123 5.49 6.34 -11.21
C LYS A 123 5.21 4.86 -11.49
N THR A 124 6.19 3.99 -11.23
CA THR A 124 6.04 2.53 -11.36
C THR A 124 4.97 1.99 -10.41
N CYS A 125 4.98 2.45 -9.15
CA CYS A 125 3.99 2.08 -8.16
C CYS A 125 2.59 2.57 -8.55
N ALA A 126 2.45 3.85 -8.93
CA ALA A 126 1.19 4.43 -9.37
C ALA A 126 0.59 3.67 -10.56
N THR A 127 1.42 3.32 -11.55
CA THR A 127 1.01 2.54 -12.73
C THR A 127 0.51 1.15 -12.33
N SER A 128 1.24 0.48 -11.44
CA SER A 128 0.85 -0.83 -10.91
C SER A 128 -0.47 -0.75 -10.13
N ALA A 129 -0.63 0.28 -9.30
CA ALA A 129 -1.83 0.53 -8.53
C ALA A 129 -3.04 0.80 -9.42
N ALA A 130 -2.89 1.64 -10.44
CA ALA A 130 -3.94 1.94 -11.42
C ALA A 130 -4.39 0.70 -12.20
N SER A 131 -3.45 -0.15 -12.62
CA SER A 131 -3.77 -1.39 -13.33
C SER A 131 -4.43 -2.44 -12.43
N GLN A 132 -3.97 -2.58 -11.18
CA GLN A 132 -4.44 -3.66 -10.30
C GLN A 132 -5.75 -3.31 -9.62
N ILE A 133 -6.03 -2.03 -9.30
CA ILE A 133 -7.24 -1.65 -8.56
C ILE A 133 -8.52 -2.05 -9.28
N ILE A 134 -8.55 -1.97 -10.62
CA ILE A 134 -9.70 -2.41 -11.43
C ILE A 134 -9.85 -3.94 -11.50
N GLN A 135 -8.76 -4.68 -11.32
CA GLN A 135 -8.76 -6.15 -11.34
C GLN A 135 -9.24 -6.71 -10.00
N VAL A 136 -8.76 -6.15 -8.89
CA VAL A 136 -9.13 -6.61 -7.54
C VAL A 136 -10.46 -6.05 -7.06
N CYS A 137 -10.92 -4.93 -7.63
CA CYS A 137 -12.21 -4.30 -7.34
C CYS A 137 -13.04 -4.12 -8.61
N PRO A 138 -13.45 -5.21 -9.27
CA PRO A 138 -14.14 -5.15 -10.56
C PRO A 138 -15.48 -4.43 -10.44
N SER A 139 -15.75 -3.51 -11.36
CA SER A 139 -17.03 -2.80 -11.50
C SER A 139 -17.46 -1.96 -10.28
N LYS A 140 -16.56 -1.66 -9.33
CA LYS A 140 -16.86 -0.88 -8.12
C LYS A 140 -16.66 0.62 -8.35
N LYS A 141 -17.58 1.45 -7.87
CA LYS A 141 -17.50 2.93 -7.97
C LYS A 141 -16.63 3.58 -6.91
N MET A 142 -16.11 2.82 -5.97
CA MET A 142 -15.06 3.26 -5.05
C MET A 142 -14.12 2.11 -4.75
N ALA A 143 -12.85 2.42 -4.62
CA ALA A 143 -11.84 1.50 -4.16
C ALA A 143 -10.62 2.27 -3.64
N VAL A 144 -9.84 1.59 -2.82
CA VAL A 144 -8.50 2.00 -2.41
C VAL A 144 -7.57 0.79 -2.51
N ILE A 145 -6.35 1.03 -2.96
CA ILE A 145 -5.27 0.06 -3.03
C ILE A 145 -4.02 0.64 -2.36
N TRP A 146 -3.33 -0.17 -1.57
CA TRP A 146 -2.10 0.17 -0.87
C TRP A 146 -0.97 -0.77 -1.31
N PHE A 147 0.11 -0.18 -1.77
CA PHE A 147 1.43 -0.79 -1.91
C PHE A 147 2.37 -0.25 -0.83
N ASP A 148 3.51 -0.90 -0.64
CA ASP A 148 4.53 -0.38 0.27
C ASP A 148 5.13 0.96 -0.22
N ASN A 149 5.01 1.30 -1.51
CA ASN A 149 5.56 2.54 -2.07
C ASN A 149 4.51 3.62 -2.40
N CYS A 150 3.22 3.27 -2.47
CA CYS A 150 2.17 4.21 -2.83
C CYS A 150 0.76 3.73 -2.45
N LEU A 151 -0.18 4.66 -2.40
CA LEU A 151 -1.61 4.44 -2.31
C LEU A 151 -2.31 5.09 -3.52
N LEU A 152 -3.34 4.42 -4.04
CA LEU A 152 -4.29 4.99 -5.00
C LEU A 152 -5.71 4.78 -4.49
N ARG A 153 -6.54 5.82 -4.59
CA ARG A 153 -7.95 5.80 -4.18
C ARG A 153 -8.82 6.52 -5.20
N TYR A 154 -9.98 5.96 -5.51
CA TYR A 154 -11.01 6.64 -6.28
C TYR A 154 -12.41 6.46 -5.66
N ASN A 155 -13.32 7.37 -5.98
CA ASN A 155 -14.71 7.32 -5.56
C ASN A 155 -15.62 8.10 -6.53
N SER A 156 -16.88 7.70 -6.63
CA SER A 156 -17.94 8.46 -7.30
C SER A 156 -18.40 9.69 -6.52
N PHE A 157 -18.07 9.80 -5.24
CA PHE A 157 -18.32 10.98 -4.41
C PHE A 157 -17.03 11.75 -4.20
N ASN A 158 -17.10 13.09 -4.13
CA ASN A 158 -15.94 13.90 -3.79
C ASN A 158 -15.54 13.63 -2.33
N PHE A 159 -14.33 13.10 -2.13
CA PHE A 159 -13.79 12.75 -0.81
C PHE A 159 -12.58 13.60 -0.42
N PHE A 160 -12.16 14.56 -1.26
CA PHE A 160 -10.98 15.36 -0.98
C PHE A 160 -11.17 16.18 0.30
N GLY A 161 -10.19 16.09 1.21
CA GLY A 161 -10.26 16.76 2.51
C GLY A 161 -11.14 16.04 3.54
N ILE A 162 -11.80 14.94 3.18
CA ILE A 162 -12.70 14.17 4.04
C ILE A 162 -11.98 12.90 4.52
N VAL A 163 -11.94 12.72 5.84
CA VAL A 163 -11.28 11.57 6.47
C VAL A 163 -12.04 10.27 6.15
N ASP A 164 -11.35 9.31 5.55
CA ASP A 164 -11.80 7.93 5.49
C ASP A 164 -11.75 7.28 6.88
N GLN A 165 -12.92 6.87 7.35
CA GLN A 165 -13.04 6.19 8.64
C GLN A 165 -12.77 4.69 8.53
N SER A 166 -12.72 4.14 7.31
CA SER A 166 -12.43 2.73 7.08
C SER A 166 -11.00 2.40 7.51
N LYS A 167 -10.81 1.28 8.21
CA LYS A 167 -9.52 0.80 8.70
C LYS A 167 -9.32 -0.66 8.34
N LEU A 168 -8.16 -0.99 7.79
CA LEU A 168 -7.66 -2.36 7.65
C LEU A 168 -6.43 -2.50 8.56
N ALA A 169 -6.53 -3.33 9.59
CA ALA A 169 -5.41 -3.60 10.48
C ALA A 169 -4.68 -4.89 10.10
N LEU A 170 -3.36 -4.80 10.01
CA LEU A 170 -2.44 -5.89 9.69
C LEU A 170 -1.47 -6.04 10.85
N VAL A 171 -1.34 -7.25 11.38
CA VAL A 171 -0.47 -7.51 12.53
C VAL A 171 0.56 -8.56 12.24
N ASN A 172 1.75 -8.35 12.79
CA ASN A 172 2.69 -9.43 12.99
C ASN A 172 2.06 -10.45 13.95
N VAL A 173 2.14 -11.73 13.58
CA VAL A 173 1.60 -12.82 14.43
C VAL A 173 2.35 -12.96 15.75
N GLU A 174 3.62 -12.57 15.77
CA GLU A 174 4.50 -12.68 16.94
C GLU A 174 4.29 -11.54 17.94
N ASP A 175 4.32 -11.92 19.22
CA ASP A 175 4.22 -10.98 20.34
C ASP A 175 5.55 -10.26 20.60
N ILE A 176 5.44 -9.03 21.09
CA ILE A 176 6.59 -8.24 21.54
C ILE A 176 7.05 -8.72 22.92
N TYR A 177 8.35 -8.67 23.18
CA TYR A 177 8.89 -8.91 24.51
C TYR A 177 8.36 -7.86 25.50
N GLN A 178 7.97 -8.28 26.71
CA GLN A 178 7.43 -7.41 27.77
C GLN A 178 6.36 -6.37 27.29
N PRO A 179 5.20 -6.82 26.76
CA PRO A 179 4.16 -5.93 26.21
C PRO A 179 3.71 -4.82 27.16
N THR A 180 3.67 -5.08 28.46
CA THR A 180 3.28 -4.11 29.49
C THR A 180 4.21 -2.89 29.53
N LYS A 181 5.50 -3.05 29.23
CA LYS A 181 6.45 -1.93 29.10
C LYS A 181 6.46 -1.33 27.70
N PHE A 182 6.21 -2.14 26.68
CA PHE A 182 6.21 -1.69 25.29
C PHE A 182 5.03 -0.74 24.99
N LYS A 183 3.82 -1.07 25.45
CA LYS A 183 2.59 -0.31 25.21
C LYS A 183 2.70 1.20 25.52
N PRO A 184 3.14 1.63 26.72
CA PRO A 184 3.27 3.05 27.03
C PRO A 184 4.36 3.75 26.19
N LEU A 185 5.47 3.07 25.89
CA LEU A 185 6.51 3.60 25.00
C LEU A 185 5.95 3.85 23.60
N MET A 186 5.31 2.83 23.00
CA MET A 186 4.70 2.92 21.67
C MET A 186 3.70 4.06 21.58
N LEU A 187 2.82 4.18 22.59
CA LEU A 187 1.83 5.25 22.66
C LEU A 187 2.46 6.65 22.73
N SER A 188 3.53 6.81 23.52
CA SER A 188 4.28 8.07 23.62
C SER A 188 4.93 8.44 22.27
N VAL A 189 5.62 7.49 21.63
CA VAL A 189 6.25 7.69 20.32
C VAL A 189 5.24 8.13 19.27
N PHE A 190 4.09 7.45 19.18
CA PHE A 190 3.09 7.78 18.17
C PHE A 190 2.34 9.09 18.43
N ARG A 191 2.18 9.52 19.68
CA ARG A 191 1.64 10.86 19.97
C ARG A 191 2.57 11.96 19.47
N ASN A 192 3.88 11.80 19.67
CA ASN A 192 4.88 12.74 19.17
C ASN A 192 4.97 12.73 17.64
N LEU A 193 4.85 11.54 17.02
CA LEU A 193 4.79 11.42 15.56
C LEU A 193 3.54 12.07 14.97
N ALA A 194 2.38 11.91 15.60
CA ALA A 194 1.15 12.53 15.13
C ALA A 194 1.24 14.07 15.15
N ALA A 195 1.86 14.63 16.20
CA ALA A 195 2.16 16.06 16.23
C ALA A 195 3.12 16.44 15.09
N SER A 196 4.24 15.72 14.93
CA SER A 196 5.24 15.99 13.90
C SER A 196 4.67 15.92 12.47
N ALA A 197 3.85 14.92 12.16
CA ALA A 197 3.22 14.78 10.84
C ALA A 197 2.18 15.87 10.54
N THR A 198 1.69 16.60 11.55
CA THR A 198 0.63 17.62 11.41
C THR A 198 1.15 19.05 11.52
N THR A 199 2.22 19.28 12.28
CA THR A 199 2.78 20.61 12.54
C THR A 199 4.01 20.94 11.71
N ASN A 200 4.71 19.94 11.17
CA ASN A 200 5.88 20.19 10.34
C ASN A 200 5.47 21.02 9.11
N SER A 201 6.22 22.08 8.82
CA SER A 201 5.98 23.00 7.70
C SER A 201 6.07 22.30 6.33
N SER A 202 6.60 21.08 6.31
CA SER A 202 6.54 20.20 5.15
C SER A 202 5.10 19.80 4.81
N SER A 203 4.71 20.07 3.55
CA SER A 203 3.42 19.64 2.99
C SER A 203 3.29 18.12 2.79
N LEU A 204 4.29 17.33 3.19
CA LEU A 204 4.34 15.87 3.03
C LEU A 204 3.45 15.11 4.04
N ARG A 205 3.04 15.75 5.14
CA ARG A 205 2.14 15.16 6.16
C ARG A 205 2.62 13.80 6.70
N TYR A 206 3.92 13.72 6.98
CA TYR A 206 4.65 12.49 7.24
C TYR A 206 5.62 12.66 8.41
N ALA A 207 5.79 11.61 9.22
CA ALA A 207 6.81 11.55 10.25
C ALA A 207 7.26 10.11 10.54
N THR A 208 8.55 9.97 10.89
CA THR A 208 9.17 8.71 11.30
C THR A 208 9.92 8.85 12.62
N ALA A 209 10.00 7.76 13.38
CA ALA A 209 10.83 7.67 14.57
C ALA A 209 11.52 6.31 14.63
N THR A 210 12.74 6.33 15.17
CA THR A 210 13.52 5.12 15.49
C THR A 210 13.90 5.20 16.96
N VAL A 211 13.44 4.24 17.76
CA VAL A 211 13.60 4.26 19.21
C VAL A 211 14.07 2.91 19.72
N ALA A 212 15.17 2.87 20.46
CA ALA A 212 15.62 1.66 21.13
C ALA A 212 14.62 1.25 22.22
N TYR A 213 14.11 0.01 22.14
CA TYR A 213 13.24 -0.56 23.17
C TYR A 213 14.02 -1.45 24.14
N THR A 214 14.92 -2.29 23.61
CA THR A 214 15.91 -3.04 24.39
C THR A 214 17.27 -2.96 23.69
N LYS A 215 18.30 -3.61 24.23
CA LYS A 215 19.62 -3.70 23.57
C LYS A 215 19.55 -4.30 22.15
N ASN A 216 18.58 -5.17 21.89
CA ASN A 216 18.47 -5.92 20.64
C ASN A 216 17.18 -5.61 19.86
N ILE A 217 16.31 -4.74 20.37
CA ILE A 217 15.03 -4.42 19.74
C ILE A 217 14.96 -2.91 19.55
N THR A 218 14.85 -2.50 18.29
CA THR A 218 14.62 -1.13 17.88
C THR A 218 13.23 -1.03 17.27
N LEU A 219 12.45 -0.06 17.74
CA LEU A 219 11.13 0.27 17.22
C LEU A 219 11.28 1.28 16.08
N TYR A 220 10.84 0.89 14.89
CA TYR A 220 10.70 1.78 13.74
C TYR A 220 9.22 2.12 13.61
N SER A 221 8.88 3.41 13.59
CA SER A 221 7.50 3.89 13.58
C SER A 221 7.30 4.96 12.51
N LEU A 222 6.15 4.93 11.85
CA LEU A 222 5.78 5.81 10.76
C LEU A 222 4.31 6.22 10.89
N MET A 223 4.05 7.50 10.62
CA MET A 223 2.71 8.06 10.47
C MET A 223 2.67 8.95 9.22
N GLU A 224 1.64 8.77 8.42
CA GLU A 224 1.44 9.55 7.19
C GLU A 224 -0.04 9.82 6.97
N CYS A 225 -0.36 11.01 6.47
CA CYS A 225 -1.68 11.36 5.95
C CYS A 225 -1.64 11.60 4.45
N THR A 226 -2.78 11.43 3.78
CA THR A 226 -2.94 11.91 2.42
C THR A 226 -2.89 13.44 2.40
N ARG A 227 -2.24 14.00 1.38
CA ARG A 227 -1.92 15.44 1.31
C ARG A 227 -3.12 16.32 0.97
N ASP A 228 -4.28 15.74 0.65
CA ASP A 228 -5.56 16.45 0.49
C ASP A 228 -6.18 16.88 1.84
N LEU A 229 -5.69 16.38 2.98
CA LEU A 229 -6.25 16.68 4.30
C LEU A 229 -5.66 17.96 4.91
N SER A 230 -6.53 18.68 5.65
CA SER A 230 -6.10 19.72 6.58
C SER A 230 -5.31 19.14 7.76
N SER A 231 -4.58 20.00 8.48
CA SER A 231 -3.81 19.56 9.66
C SER A 231 -4.71 18.92 10.73
N SER A 232 -5.93 19.44 10.93
CA SER A 232 -6.90 18.91 11.90
C SER A 232 -7.47 17.57 11.46
N SER A 233 -7.85 17.43 10.19
CA SER A 233 -8.34 16.16 9.63
C SER A 233 -7.25 15.08 9.65
N CYS A 234 -6.01 15.43 9.33
CA CYS A 234 -4.86 14.52 9.45
C CYS A 234 -4.64 14.08 10.90
N SER A 235 -4.61 15.03 11.85
CA SER A 235 -4.47 14.72 13.28
C SER A 235 -5.57 13.76 13.77
N TYR A 236 -6.82 14.01 13.37
CA TYR A 236 -7.95 13.14 13.68
C TYR A 236 -7.76 11.73 13.11
N CYS A 237 -7.37 11.60 11.84
CA CYS A 237 -7.13 10.30 11.21
C CYS A 237 -6.03 9.50 11.93
N LEU A 238 -4.90 10.15 12.26
CA LEU A 238 -3.78 9.50 12.96
C LEU A 238 -4.17 9.10 14.39
N ARG A 239 -4.87 9.95 15.14
CA ARG A 239 -5.28 9.62 16.51
C ARG A 239 -6.28 8.47 16.57
N THR A 240 -7.26 8.46 15.68
CA THR A 240 -8.25 7.36 15.61
C THR A 240 -7.60 6.04 15.18
N SER A 241 -6.69 6.08 14.21
CA SER A 241 -5.96 4.89 13.77
C SER A 241 -4.99 4.37 14.85
N LEU A 242 -4.42 5.26 15.68
CA LEU A 242 -3.61 4.88 16.85
C LEU A 242 -4.47 4.18 17.91
N THR A 243 -5.69 4.66 18.15
CA THR A 243 -6.65 3.96 19.03
C THR A 243 -6.91 2.54 18.54
N SER A 244 -7.07 2.33 17.22
CA SER A 244 -7.23 0.99 16.65
C SER A 244 -6.01 0.12 16.95
N ILE A 245 -4.77 0.60 16.73
CA ILE A 245 -3.55 -0.15 17.09
C ILE A 245 -3.55 -0.51 18.58
N TYR A 246 -3.90 0.45 19.45
CA TYR A 246 -3.88 0.22 20.88
C TYR A 246 -4.81 -0.92 21.30
N GLN A 247 -6.01 -0.96 20.71
CA GLN A 247 -7.06 -1.95 21.00
C GLN A 247 -6.76 -3.34 20.41
N CYS A 248 -6.26 -3.42 19.18
CA CYS A 248 -6.12 -4.72 18.51
C CYS A 248 -4.73 -5.35 18.63
N CYS A 249 -3.68 -4.53 18.76
CA CYS A 249 -2.39 -4.87 18.17
C CYS A 249 -1.19 -4.35 18.99
N SER A 250 -1.40 -3.91 20.23
CA SER A 250 -0.37 -3.21 21.01
C SER A 250 0.61 -4.12 21.75
N ASP A 251 0.41 -5.43 21.65
CA ASP A 251 1.25 -6.50 22.15
C ASP A 251 2.06 -7.20 21.04
N LYS A 252 1.99 -6.73 19.80
CA LYS A 252 2.65 -7.35 18.65
C LYS A 252 4.00 -6.71 18.35
N GLN A 253 4.87 -7.47 17.67
CA GLN A 253 6.16 -6.96 17.17
C GLN A 253 6.03 -5.92 16.05
N GLY A 254 4.86 -5.86 15.41
CA GLY A 254 4.60 -4.96 14.30
C GLY A 254 3.12 -4.90 14.02
N ALA A 255 2.64 -3.72 13.65
CA ALA A 255 1.28 -3.54 13.19
C ALA A 255 1.20 -2.40 12.18
N ARG A 256 0.21 -2.50 11.30
CA ARG A 256 -0.18 -1.46 10.36
C ARG A 256 -1.67 -1.21 10.49
N VAL A 257 -2.07 0.05 10.43
CA VAL A 257 -3.46 0.43 10.19
C VAL A 257 -3.50 1.23 8.90
N LEU A 258 -4.16 0.67 7.91
CA LEU A 258 -4.34 1.25 6.58
C LEU A 258 -5.71 1.89 6.49
N SER A 259 -5.74 3.13 6.04
CA SER A 259 -6.94 3.89 5.73
C SER A 259 -6.75 4.62 4.41
N GLY A 260 -7.84 5.01 3.73
CA GLY A 260 -7.78 5.82 2.52
C GLY A 260 -7.32 7.27 2.75
N SER A 261 -7.00 7.62 3.99
CA SER A 261 -6.65 8.99 4.44
C SER A 261 -5.39 9.06 5.31
N CYS A 262 -4.99 7.96 5.95
CA CYS A 262 -3.75 7.90 6.71
C CYS A 262 -3.26 6.47 6.90
N VAL A 263 -1.95 6.33 7.12
CA VAL A 263 -1.29 5.06 7.42
C VAL A 263 -0.51 5.23 8.71
N ILE A 264 -0.61 4.23 9.57
CA ILE A 264 0.28 4.07 10.71
C ILE A 264 0.94 2.72 10.61
N ARG A 265 2.24 2.68 10.82
CA ARG A 265 3.00 1.43 10.83
C ARG A 265 4.08 1.48 11.90
N TYR A 266 4.23 0.38 12.63
CA TYR A 266 5.47 0.11 13.34
C TYR A 266 5.95 -1.31 13.10
N GLU A 267 7.25 -1.50 13.18
CA GLU A 267 7.92 -2.78 13.06
C GLU A 267 9.19 -2.76 13.93
N ILE A 268 9.72 -3.93 14.27
CA ILE A 268 11.04 -4.08 14.91
C ILE A 268 12.20 -4.23 13.93
N TYR A 269 11.99 -3.84 12.67
CA TYR A 269 12.99 -3.86 11.59
C TYR A 269 12.77 -2.63 10.69
N PRO A 270 13.83 -2.13 10.02
CA PRO A 270 13.71 -0.96 9.17
C PRO A 270 12.80 -1.22 7.96
N PHE A 271 11.97 -0.22 7.61
CA PHE A 271 11.06 -0.29 6.47
C PHE A 271 10.85 1.05 5.75
N PHE A 272 11.57 2.10 6.16
CA PHE A 272 11.64 3.41 5.53
C PHE A 272 13.10 3.84 5.49
N GLY A 273 13.46 4.72 4.56
CA GLY A 273 14.77 5.36 4.53
C GLY A 273 15.92 4.45 4.08
N ASN A 274 15.74 3.61 3.05
CA ASN A 274 16.88 2.99 2.35
C ASN A 274 17.67 4.05 1.56
N VAL A 275 18.37 4.93 2.26
CA VAL A 275 19.66 5.44 1.83
C VAL A 275 20.65 4.70 2.72
N LEU A 276 21.42 3.79 2.13
CA LEU A 276 22.55 3.16 2.82
C LEU A 276 23.35 4.25 3.55
N PRO A 277 23.86 4.01 4.77
CA PRO A 277 24.87 4.91 5.31
C PRO A 277 25.98 5.02 4.26
N PRO A 278 26.47 6.23 3.91
CA PRO A 278 27.62 6.34 3.03
C PRO A 278 28.71 5.44 3.61
N SER A 279 29.18 4.52 2.79
CA SER A 279 30.28 3.63 3.12
C SER A 279 31.42 4.53 3.60
N ALA A 280 31.86 4.32 4.83
CA ALA A 280 33.07 4.94 5.37
C ALA A 280 34.29 4.46 4.58
#